data_AF-A0A0S8EMQ4-F1
#
_entry.id   AF-A0A0S8EMQ4-F1
#
_cell.length_a   1.000
_cell.length_b   1.000
_cell.length_c   1.000
_cell.angle_alpha   90.00
_cell.angle_beta   90.00
_cell.angle_gamma   90.00
#
_symmetry.space_group_name_H-M   'P 1'
#
loop_
_entity.id
_entity.type
_entity.pdbx_description
1 polymer ?
#
loop_
_entity_poly.entity_id
_entity_poly.type
_entity_poly.pdbx_seq_one_letter_code
_entity_poly.pdbx_strand_id
1 'polypeptide(L)'
;MASPFIHLRVHSEFSLADGIVRLDALAKMARSQGMPAVALTDLANVFGLVKFYKAAVATGIKPIIGADLWLSNAADPNKPFRFTALCQDLVGYRSLCALLTRAYADGQHAGRACVAREWLQGSGEGLLVLSGAQEGDVGQALLSGNAVGAEGLATEYAAWFGGRYYLELQRT
;
A
#
# COMPACT_ATOMS: atom_id res chain seq x y z
N MET A 1 -12.76 -26.65 -1.01
CA MET A 1 -13.46 -25.38 -0.71
C MET A 1 -12.66 -24.28 -1.38
N ALA A 2 -13.29 -23.36 -2.11
CA ALA A 2 -12.57 -22.23 -2.71
C ALA A 2 -11.97 -21.37 -1.58
N SER A 3 -10.68 -21.05 -1.66
CA SER A 3 -10.05 -20.16 -0.69
C SER A 3 -10.73 -18.79 -0.74
N PRO A 4 -11.21 -18.24 0.38
CA PRO A 4 -11.82 -16.92 0.39
C PRO A 4 -10.78 -15.86 -0.03
N PHE A 5 -11.17 -14.97 -0.93
CA PHE A 5 -10.35 -13.86 -1.41
C PHE A 5 -10.71 -12.57 -0.66
N ILE A 6 -9.71 -11.78 -0.30
CA ILE A 6 -9.85 -10.49 0.39
C ILE A 6 -9.10 -9.44 -0.44
N HIS A 7 -9.77 -8.33 -0.75
CA HIS A 7 -9.09 -7.20 -1.38
C HIS A 7 -8.17 -6.50 -0.38
N LEU A 8 -6.87 -6.48 -0.70
CA LEU A 8 -5.82 -5.87 0.12
C LEU A 8 -5.34 -4.51 -0.41
N ARG A 9 -5.75 -4.12 -1.61
CA ARG A 9 -5.44 -2.82 -2.21
C ARG A 9 -6.72 -2.24 -2.83
N VAL A 10 -7.24 -1.18 -2.24
CA VAL A 10 -8.50 -0.52 -2.64
C VAL A 10 -8.39 0.98 -2.39
N HIS A 11 -8.68 1.77 -3.44
CA HIS A 11 -8.67 3.22 -3.39
C HIS A 11 -10.11 3.75 -3.30
N SER A 12 -10.35 4.61 -2.31
CA SER A 12 -11.65 5.23 -2.07
C SER A 12 -11.75 6.62 -2.69
N GLU A 13 -12.88 7.27 -2.46
CA GLU A 13 -13.11 8.70 -2.70
C GLU A 13 -12.07 9.63 -2.04
N PHE A 14 -11.26 9.15 -1.09
CA PHE A 14 -10.16 9.90 -0.47
C PHE A 14 -8.81 9.74 -1.19
N SER A 15 -8.73 8.86 -2.19
CA SER A 15 -7.64 8.86 -3.17
C SER A 15 -7.94 9.89 -4.25
N LEU A 16 -7.63 11.16 -3.95
CA LEU A 16 -8.08 12.33 -4.70
C LEU A 16 -7.81 12.28 -6.23
N ALA A 17 -6.80 11.54 -6.65
CA ALA A 17 -6.40 11.43 -8.05
C ALA A 17 -6.91 10.16 -8.77
N ASP A 18 -7.19 9.07 -8.05
CA ASP A 18 -7.39 7.75 -8.69
C ASP A 18 -8.44 6.84 -8.02
N GLY A 19 -9.26 7.34 -7.10
CA GLY A 19 -10.33 6.56 -6.45
C GLY A 19 -11.70 7.23 -6.43
N ILE A 20 -12.75 6.43 -6.65
CA ILE A 20 -14.16 6.87 -6.61
C ILE A 20 -15.03 6.02 -5.67
N VAL A 21 -14.45 5.01 -5.04
CA VAL A 21 -15.20 4.05 -4.22
C VAL A 21 -15.63 4.72 -2.91
N ARG A 22 -16.95 4.78 -2.68
CA ARG A 22 -17.49 5.31 -1.43
C ARG A 22 -17.28 4.30 -0.29
N LEU A 23 -16.80 4.76 0.87
CA LEU A 23 -16.44 3.90 1.99
C LEU A 23 -17.61 3.04 2.50
N ASP A 24 -18.81 3.60 2.60
CA ASP A 24 -20.00 2.85 3.02
C ASP A 24 -20.41 1.78 2.00
N ALA A 25 -20.21 2.07 0.70
CA ALA A 25 -20.49 1.13 -0.37
C ALA A 25 -19.47 -0.01 -0.37
N LEU A 26 -18.19 0.29 -0.14
CA LEU A 26 -17.13 -0.72 0.00
C LEU A 26 -17.44 -1.74 1.10
N ALA A 27 -17.81 -1.25 2.29
CA ALA A 27 -18.13 -2.10 3.43
C ALA A 27 -19.37 -2.99 3.17
N LYS A 28 -20.44 -2.41 2.62
CA LYS A 28 -21.65 -3.16 2.22
C LYS A 28 -21.36 -4.20 1.14
N MET A 29 -20.52 -3.84 0.16
CA MET A 29 -20.09 -4.74 -0.90
C MET A 29 -19.40 -5.95 -0.27
N ALA A 30 -18.33 -5.73 0.50
CA ALA A 30 -17.57 -6.80 1.15
C ALA A 30 -18.49 -7.77 1.91
N ARG A 31 -19.47 -7.24 2.65
CA ARG A 31 -20.48 -8.05 3.33
C ARG A 31 -21.36 -8.86 2.38
N SER A 32 -21.87 -8.24 1.32
CA SER A 32 -22.73 -8.92 0.34
C SER A 32 -22.01 -10.06 -0.40
N GLN A 33 -20.69 -9.96 -0.59
CA GLN A 33 -19.86 -11.00 -1.19
C GLN A 33 -19.31 -12.01 -0.19
N GLY A 34 -19.71 -11.95 1.09
CA GLY A 34 -19.24 -12.88 2.11
C GLY A 34 -17.75 -12.73 2.45
N MET A 35 -17.14 -11.57 2.15
CA MET A 35 -15.76 -11.29 2.51
C MET A 35 -15.70 -10.96 4.01
N PRO A 36 -14.82 -11.61 4.80
CA PRO A 36 -14.73 -11.34 6.25
C PRO A 36 -13.96 -10.05 6.56
N ALA A 37 -13.19 -9.54 5.60
CA ALA A 37 -12.35 -8.36 5.74
C ALA A 37 -12.21 -7.63 4.40
N VAL A 38 -11.79 -6.36 4.45
CA VAL A 38 -11.39 -5.58 3.28
C VAL A 38 -10.37 -4.52 3.69
N ALA A 39 -9.40 -4.23 2.84
CA ALA A 39 -8.45 -3.15 3.07
C ALA A 39 -8.91 -1.82 2.50
N LEU A 40 -8.45 -0.74 3.13
CA LEU A 40 -8.42 0.60 2.55
C LEU A 40 -6.96 1.02 2.44
N THR A 41 -6.53 1.37 1.24
CA THR A 41 -5.14 1.73 0.92
C THR A 41 -5.13 2.98 0.04
N ASP A 42 -5.69 4.07 0.55
CA ASP A 42 -5.75 5.31 -0.23
C ASP A 42 -4.35 5.82 -0.62
N LEU A 43 -4.29 6.51 -1.76
CA LEU A 43 -3.02 6.99 -2.32
C LEU A 43 -2.40 8.09 -1.45
N ALA A 44 -1.24 7.79 -0.89
CA ALA A 44 -0.40 8.67 -0.08
C ALA A 44 -1.16 9.35 1.07
N ASN A 45 -2.17 8.72 1.64
CA ASN A 45 -2.91 9.26 2.77
C ASN A 45 -3.69 8.20 3.56
N VAL A 46 -4.21 8.62 4.72
CA VAL A 46 -5.14 7.84 5.56
C VAL A 46 -6.38 8.66 5.95
N PHE A 47 -6.79 9.61 5.11
CA PHE A 47 -7.84 10.59 5.44
C PHE A 47 -9.20 9.92 5.68
N GLY A 48 -9.51 8.88 4.89
CA GLY A 48 -10.75 8.12 5.00
C GLY A 48 -10.81 7.14 6.18
N LEU A 49 -9.72 6.94 6.92
CA LEU A 49 -9.54 5.84 7.88
C LEU A 49 -10.64 5.74 8.93
N VAL A 50 -10.94 6.84 9.63
CA VAL A 50 -11.92 6.82 10.73
C VAL A 50 -13.33 6.51 10.21
N LYS A 51 -13.69 7.07 9.05
CA LYS A 51 -14.99 6.83 8.40
C LYS A 51 -15.11 5.38 7.93
N PHE A 52 -14.06 4.86 7.30
CA PHE A 52 -13.98 3.47 6.85
C PHE A 52 -14.08 2.48 8.02
N TYR A 53 -13.30 2.71 9.07
CA TYR A 53 -13.28 1.85 10.24
C TYR A 53 -14.69 1.72 10.85
N LYS A 54 -15.39 2.85 11.03
CA LYS A 54 -16.77 2.86 11.54
C LYS A 54 -17.73 2.10 10.62
N ALA A 55 -17.65 2.32 9.31
CA ALA A 55 -18.51 1.66 8.33
C ALA A 55 -18.27 0.14 8.26
N ALA A 56 -17.02 -0.30 8.26
CA ALA A 56 -16.63 -1.70 8.25
C ALA A 56 -17.13 -2.42 9.51
N VAL A 57 -16.85 -1.86 10.69
CA VAL A 57 -17.31 -2.45 11.97
C VAL A 57 -18.84 -2.52 12.03
N ALA A 58 -19.54 -1.47 11.62
CA ALA A 58 -21.02 -1.45 11.60
C ALA A 58 -21.64 -2.51 10.67
N THR A 59 -20.90 -2.98 9.66
CA THR A 59 -21.34 -4.02 8.71
C THR A 59 -20.78 -5.42 9.05
N GLY A 60 -20.06 -5.56 10.16
CA GLY A 60 -19.44 -6.82 10.57
C GLY A 60 -18.25 -7.24 9.71
N ILE A 61 -17.59 -6.28 9.07
CA ILE A 61 -16.38 -6.48 8.26
C ILE A 61 -15.17 -6.08 9.07
N LYS A 62 -14.12 -6.91 9.07
CA LYS A 62 -12.83 -6.54 9.66
C LYS A 62 -12.14 -5.50 8.76
N PRO A 63 -11.90 -4.27 9.22
CA PRO A 63 -11.13 -3.30 8.45
C PRO A 63 -9.64 -3.69 8.47
N ILE A 64 -9.01 -3.63 7.30
CA ILE A 64 -7.55 -3.66 7.15
C ILE A 64 -7.10 -2.26 6.75
N ILE A 65 -6.12 -1.72 7.45
CA ILE A 65 -5.69 -0.34 7.28
C ILE A 65 -4.34 -0.32 6.56
N GLY A 66 -4.20 0.57 5.60
CA GLY A 66 -2.94 0.80 4.91
C GLY A 66 -2.97 2.06 4.04
N ALA A 67 -1.97 2.20 3.19
CA ALA A 67 -1.91 3.21 2.14
C ALA A 67 -1.08 2.70 0.97
N ASP A 68 -1.43 3.14 -0.23
CA ASP A 68 -0.51 3.13 -1.36
C ASP A 68 0.47 4.30 -1.18
N LEU A 69 1.75 4.07 -1.42
CA LEU A 69 2.81 5.05 -1.23
C LEU A 69 3.58 5.23 -2.53
N TRP A 70 3.94 6.48 -2.83
CA TRP A 70 4.88 6.80 -3.88
C TRP A 70 6.30 6.49 -3.39
N LEU A 71 7.05 5.71 -4.15
CA LEU A 71 8.46 5.44 -3.90
C LEU A 71 9.30 6.26 -4.89
N SER A 72 10.27 7.01 -4.40
CA SER A 72 11.12 7.85 -5.24
C SER A 72 11.89 7.00 -6.27
N ASN A 73 11.96 7.47 -7.50
CA ASN A 73 12.77 6.86 -8.55
C ASN A 73 14.00 7.73 -8.84
N ALA A 74 15.18 7.24 -8.49
CA ALA A 74 16.43 7.99 -8.69
C ALA A 74 16.81 8.16 -10.17
N ALA A 75 16.37 7.25 -11.05
CA ALA A 75 16.67 7.31 -12.47
C ALA A 75 15.76 8.30 -13.23
N ASP A 76 14.50 8.43 -12.80
CA ASP A 76 13.53 9.38 -13.35
C ASP A 76 12.59 9.88 -12.22
N PRO A 77 12.93 11.00 -11.55
CA PRO A 77 12.14 11.52 -10.44
C PRO A 77 10.67 11.83 -10.79
N ASN A 78 10.36 12.04 -12.08
CA ASN A 78 8.99 12.31 -12.53
C ASN A 78 8.14 11.04 -12.65
N LYS A 79 8.76 9.86 -12.57
CA LYS A 79 8.13 8.54 -12.62
C LYS A 79 8.43 7.76 -11.34
N PRO A 80 7.88 8.18 -10.19
CA PRO A 80 7.98 7.40 -8.96
C PRO A 80 7.29 6.04 -9.13
N PHE A 81 7.77 5.06 -8.37
CA PHE A 81 7.16 3.74 -8.29
C PHE A 81 6.02 3.73 -7.27
N ARG A 82 5.25 2.64 -7.22
CA ARG A 82 4.25 2.39 -6.18
C ARG A 82 4.66 1.23 -5.28
N PHE A 83 4.25 1.30 -4.02
CA PHE A 83 4.18 0.13 -3.13
C PHE A 83 3.01 0.31 -2.16
N THR A 84 2.48 -0.79 -1.63
CA THR A 84 1.36 -0.76 -0.69
C THR A 84 1.83 -1.19 0.68
N ALA A 85 1.55 -0.40 1.72
CA ALA A 85 1.86 -0.74 3.10
C ALA A 85 0.56 -0.99 3.90
N LEU A 86 0.50 -2.13 4.58
CA LEU A 86 -0.61 -2.57 5.42
C LEU A 86 -0.16 -2.65 6.88
N CYS A 87 -0.96 -2.12 7.80
CA CYS A 87 -0.68 -2.13 9.22
C CYS A 87 -1.12 -3.48 9.83
N GLN A 88 -0.18 -4.22 10.41
CA GLN A 88 -0.49 -5.44 11.15
C GLN A 88 -1.02 -5.14 12.56
N ASP A 89 -0.58 -4.03 13.13
CA ASP A 89 -0.89 -3.60 14.49
C ASP A 89 -0.78 -2.07 14.62
N LEU A 90 -0.89 -1.58 15.86
CA LEU A 90 -0.78 -0.15 16.18
C LEU A 90 0.64 0.39 15.96
N VAL A 91 1.68 -0.44 16.10
CA VAL A 91 3.07 -0.03 15.81
C VAL A 91 3.19 0.22 14.31
N GLY A 92 2.68 -0.68 13.48
CA GLY A 92 2.58 -0.52 12.03
C GLY A 92 1.83 0.73 11.61
N TYR A 93 0.72 1.04 12.29
CA TYR A 93 0.01 2.29 12.02
C TYR A 93 0.85 3.54 12.31
N ARG A 94 1.61 3.55 13.42
CA ARG A 94 2.53 4.64 13.76
C ARG A 94 3.67 4.74 12.74
N SER A 95 4.24 3.61 12.32
CA SER A 95 5.26 3.55 11.26
C SER A 95 4.74 4.12 9.95
N LEU A 96 3.52 3.74 9.53
CA LEU A 96 2.89 4.28 8.32
C LEU A 96 2.69 5.80 8.43
N CYS A 97 2.17 6.29 9.56
CA CYS A 97 2.00 7.72 9.78
C CYS A 97 3.33 8.48 9.74
N ALA A 98 4.40 7.92 10.31
CA ALA A 98 5.73 8.52 10.26
C ALA A 98 6.27 8.59 8.83
N LEU A 99 6.12 7.52 8.04
CA LEU A 99 6.51 7.50 6.62
C LEU A 99 5.72 8.53 5.81
N LEU A 100 4.40 8.58 5.97
CA LEU A 100 3.55 9.56 5.30
C LEU A 100 3.97 10.99 5.69
N THR A 101 4.13 11.26 6.98
CA THR A 101 4.52 12.59 7.48
C THR A 101 5.86 13.03 6.88
N ARG A 102 6.85 12.13 6.87
CA ARG A 102 8.16 12.40 6.28
C ARG A 102 8.08 12.60 4.77
N ALA A 103 7.28 11.80 4.06
CA ALA A 103 7.04 12.00 2.62
C ALA A 103 6.41 13.36 2.31
N TYR A 104 5.46 13.82 3.13
CA TYR A 104 4.87 15.15 2.95
C TYR A 104 5.84 16.29 3.31
N ALA A 105 6.69 16.11 4.31
CA ALA A 105 7.63 17.13 4.78
C ALA A 105 8.87 17.26 3.87
N ASP A 106 9.51 16.12 3.56
CA ASP A 106 10.83 16.08 2.95
C ASP A 106 10.83 15.48 1.53
N GLY A 107 9.74 14.79 1.16
CA GLY A 107 9.66 13.95 -0.05
C GLY A 107 8.87 14.55 -1.20
N GLN A 108 8.54 15.85 -1.15
CA GLN A 108 7.72 16.50 -2.18
C GLN A 108 8.46 16.61 -3.51
N HIS A 109 7.91 15.97 -4.55
CA HIS A 109 8.36 16.14 -5.92
C HIS A 109 7.16 16.20 -6.87
N ALA A 110 7.07 17.25 -7.68
CA ALA A 110 5.99 17.44 -8.66
C ALA A 110 4.57 17.25 -8.08
N GLY A 111 4.34 17.69 -6.84
CA GLY A 111 3.03 17.57 -6.16
C GLY A 111 2.73 16.17 -5.60
N ARG A 112 3.71 15.26 -5.58
CA ARG A 112 3.61 13.93 -4.97
C ARG A 112 4.52 13.86 -3.75
N ALA A 113 3.97 13.37 -2.63
CA ALA A 113 4.74 13.04 -1.43
C ALA A 113 5.38 11.66 -1.63
N CYS A 114 6.67 11.63 -1.98
CA CYS A 114 7.42 10.42 -2.25
C CYS A 114 8.21 9.96 -1.01
N VAL A 115 8.15 8.67 -0.73
CA VAL A 115 9.01 8.00 0.25
C VAL A 115 10.33 7.69 -0.45
N ALA A 116 11.45 8.13 0.12
CA ALA A 116 12.76 7.68 -0.35
C ALA A 116 12.99 6.22 0.05
N ARG A 117 13.62 5.43 -0.82
CA ARG A 117 13.84 3.99 -0.60
C ARG A 117 14.60 3.71 0.69
N GLU A 118 15.60 4.55 0.98
CA GLU A 118 16.47 4.43 2.15
C GLU A 118 15.69 4.64 3.45
N TRP A 119 14.55 5.34 3.41
CA TRP A 119 13.71 5.55 4.59
C TRP A 119 12.99 4.27 5.03
N LEU A 120 12.84 3.29 4.13
CA LEU A 120 12.19 2.02 4.44
C LEU A 120 13.07 1.14 5.34
N GLN A 121 14.39 1.32 5.28
CA GLN A 121 15.33 0.61 6.14
C GLN A 121 15.11 1.03 7.60
N GLY A 122 14.63 0.10 8.43
CA GLY A 122 14.36 0.34 9.85
C GLY A 122 13.01 1.02 10.16
N SER A 123 12.22 1.42 9.17
CA SER A 123 10.90 2.04 9.37
C SER A 123 9.72 1.08 9.13
N GLY A 124 10.01 -0.21 8.90
CA GLY A 124 9.02 -1.24 8.54
C GLY A 124 8.39 -1.99 9.72
N GLU A 125 8.61 -1.58 10.97
CA GLU A 125 8.04 -2.29 12.12
C GLU A 125 6.51 -2.26 12.09
N GLY A 126 5.88 -3.42 12.33
CA GLY A 126 4.43 -3.61 12.23
C GLY A 126 3.81 -3.46 10.82
N LEU A 127 4.61 -3.25 9.76
CA LEU A 127 4.13 -3.15 8.38
C LEU A 127 4.27 -4.46 7.61
N LEU A 128 3.25 -4.76 6.81
CA LEU A 128 3.27 -5.73 5.71
C LEU A 128 3.25 -4.96 4.39
N VAL A 129 4.07 -5.35 3.42
CA VAL A 129 4.24 -4.61 2.17
C VAL A 129 3.92 -5.46 0.95
N LEU A 130 3.19 -4.87 0.00
CA LEU A 130 2.97 -5.42 -1.34
C LEU A 130 3.82 -4.63 -2.34
N SER A 131 4.42 -5.35 -3.30
CA SER A 131 5.44 -4.81 -4.20
C SER A 131 4.97 -3.75 -5.21
N GLY A 132 3.68 -3.43 -5.30
CA GLY A 132 3.13 -2.48 -6.29
C GLY A 132 2.96 -3.08 -7.70
N ALA A 133 3.06 -4.41 -7.83
CA ALA A 133 2.96 -5.14 -9.09
C ALA A 133 3.82 -4.50 -10.20
N GLN A 134 3.23 -4.23 -11.38
CA GLN A 134 3.92 -3.59 -12.49
C GLN A 134 4.29 -2.13 -12.26
N GLU A 135 3.66 -1.44 -11.30
CA GLU A 135 3.97 -0.04 -10.97
C GLU A 135 5.09 0.08 -9.92
N GLY A 136 5.48 -1.03 -9.28
CA GLY A 136 6.57 -1.09 -8.33
C GLY A 136 7.94 -1.14 -8.99
N ASP A 137 8.98 -0.85 -8.22
CA ASP A 137 10.36 -0.86 -8.69
C ASP A 137 10.84 -2.27 -9.10
N VAL A 138 10.47 -3.30 -8.32
CA VAL A 138 10.73 -4.71 -8.68
C VAL A 138 10.04 -5.08 -9.99
N GLY A 139 8.77 -4.68 -10.16
CA GLY A 139 8.01 -4.96 -11.39
C GLY A 139 8.59 -4.24 -12.60
N GLN A 140 8.97 -2.98 -12.45
CA GLN A 140 9.62 -2.20 -13.50
C GLN A 140 10.96 -2.80 -13.91
N ALA A 141 11.77 -3.28 -12.96
CA ALA A 141 13.01 -3.97 -13.26
C ALA A 141 12.78 -5.28 -14.04
N LEU A 142 11.74 -6.06 -13.71
CA LEU A 142 11.37 -7.25 -14.48
C LEU A 142 10.93 -6.89 -15.90
N LEU A 143 10.10 -5.86 -16.06
CA LEU A 143 9.62 -5.40 -17.36
C LEU A 143 10.73 -4.87 -18.25
N SER A 144 11.79 -4.29 -17.68
CA SER A 144 12.97 -3.86 -18.42
C SER A 144 13.97 -4.99 -18.72
N GLY A 145 13.63 -6.25 -18.40
CA GLY A 145 14.50 -7.41 -18.58
C GLY A 145 15.64 -7.52 -17.56
N ASN A 146 15.65 -6.70 -16.51
CA ASN A 146 16.68 -6.72 -15.46
C ASN A 146 16.26 -7.64 -14.31
N ALA A 147 16.23 -8.96 -14.57
CA ALA A 147 15.83 -9.96 -13.59
C ALA A 147 16.75 -9.98 -12.35
N VAL A 148 18.07 -9.81 -12.55
CA VAL A 148 19.06 -9.78 -11.46
C VAL A 148 18.81 -8.59 -10.53
N GLY A 149 18.55 -7.41 -11.09
CA GLY A 149 18.21 -6.22 -10.31
C GLY A 149 16.88 -6.37 -9.56
N ALA A 150 15.86 -6.95 -10.20
CA ALA A 150 14.58 -7.22 -9.56
C ALA A 150 14.70 -8.17 -8.36
N GLU A 151 15.49 -9.24 -8.49
CA GLU A 151 15.76 -10.19 -7.42
C GLU A 151 16.52 -9.53 -6.25
N GLY A 152 17.52 -8.70 -6.55
CA GLY A 152 18.25 -7.92 -5.55
C GLY A 152 17.32 -7.00 -4.75
N LEU A 153 16.50 -6.20 -5.44
CA LEU A 153 15.51 -5.31 -4.82
C LEU A 153 14.53 -6.09 -3.92
N ALA A 154 13.96 -7.18 -4.44
CA ALA A 154 13.00 -8.00 -3.69
C ALA A 154 13.64 -8.65 -2.44
N THR A 155 14.89 -9.09 -2.55
CA THR A 155 15.64 -9.68 -1.43
C THR A 155 15.94 -8.65 -0.34
N GLU A 156 16.33 -7.43 -0.74
CA GLU A 156 16.56 -6.33 0.20
C GLU A 156 15.27 -5.96 0.95
N TYR A 157 14.14 -5.82 0.24
CA TYR A 157 12.86 -5.55 0.90
C TYR A 157 12.42 -6.70 1.81
N ALA A 158 12.58 -7.95 1.38
CA ALA A 158 12.29 -9.10 2.23
C ALA A 158 13.10 -9.08 3.54
N ALA A 159 14.36 -8.66 3.48
CA ALA A 159 15.21 -8.49 4.65
C ALA A 159 14.74 -7.31 5.54
N TRP A 160 14.49 -6.13 4.98
CA TRP A 160 14.09 -4.94 5.74
C TRP A 160 12.74 -5.09 6.43
N PHE A 161 11.79 -5.79 5.80
CA PHE A 161 10.47 -6.04 6.37
C PHE A 161 10.38 -7.36 7.15
N GLY A 162 11.48 -8.11 7.30
CA GLY A 162 11.51 -9.34 8.11
C GLY A 162 10.56 -10.42 7.58
N GLY A 163 10.57 -10.68 6.28
CA GLY A 163 9.70 -11.66 5.62
C GLY A 163 8.25 -11.21 5.39
N ARG A 164 7.94 -9.94 5.66
CA ARG A 164 6.59 -9.34 5.47
C ARG A 164 6.47 -8.53 4.17
N TYR A 165 7.28 -8.87 3.18
CA TYR A 165 7.24 -8.30 1.85
C TYR A 165 6.69 -9.34 0.88
N TYR A 166 5.71 -8.96 0.08
CA TYR A 166 5.00 -9.86 -0.84
C TYR A 166 5.05 -9.30 -2.26
N LEU A 167 5.39 -10.16 -3.21
CA LEU A 167 5.26 -9.83 -4.63
C LEU A 167 3.78 -9.80 -5.00
N GLU A 168 3.31 -8.63 -5.42
CA GLU A 168 1.93 -8.41 -5.80
C GLU A 168 1.68 -8.91 -7.23
N LEU A 169 0.65 -9.74 -7.40
CA LEU A 169 0.22 -10.23 -8.69
C LEU A 169 -1.14 -9.64 -9.06
N GLN A 170 -1.21 -8.99 -10.22
CA GLN A 170 -2.43 -8.44 -10.77
C GLN A 170 -2.73 -9.07 -12.13
N ARG A 171 -3.99 -9.41 -12.37
CA ARG A 171 -4.51 -9.80 -13.69
C ARG A 171 -5.39 -8.66 -14.16
N THR A 172 -4.87 -7.84 -15.06
CA THR A 172 -5.59 -6.74 -15.72
C THR A 172 -6.14 -7.19 -17.05
#